data_AF-A0A6B2L210-F1
#
_entry.id   AF-A0A6B2L210-F1
#
_cell.length_a   1.000
_cell.length_b   1.000
_cell.length_c   1.000
_cell.angle_alpha   90.00
_cell.angle_beta   90.00
_cell.angle_gamma   90.00
#
_symmetry.space_group_name_H-M   'P 1'
#
loop_
_entity.id
_entity.type
_entity.pdbx_description
1 polymer ?
#
loop_
_entity_poly.entity_id
_entity_poly.type
_entity_poly.pdbx_seq_one_letter_code
_entity_poly.pdbx_strand_id
1 'polypeptide(L)'
;MATSSKPDKKNKNEEISQTNKQLTELTAKSFGNMKAIKLDFSNNDISEIPPEVGQLKSMEILIMDDNRLNGLPEELGQVATLKELHLANNKLFFYPFPPALGNLKNLHTLVLKNNQLIDLNPCFGDMSALTYLDLSQNDLKQIPPYLLSLANLVTLNVAKNKLQGLPDAISKWQNLQTLLLESNKFTKLPDNIGDLPSLTHLNVEYNGIRALPDTFANLNKLKVLVLSDNPALSQIPEFSCFPQMQKMHLRNLQLPFLSPTIGTLQHLEELELRDNSNLKVIPAEIGQLQSLTRIDLYGNKLKQLPASIGNLRNLKTMDLRANCFTIETLPSQLGNLIGLQRIYFSGNKLGSIPNEVLGMTGLQELDLSNNELHDVPEQLSVLINLKRLNLSGNAVRRLPPSISALTQLELIDVKHNELSKLPDEIAVLTSLKKMDCSHNMLTELPWDLGNLEDTLKTLDLQYNPIVIPPRPVVDKGTQAVLNWLAKNAAQGKAAKQKGGLNV
;
A
#
# COMPACT_ATOMS: atom_id res chain seq x y z
N MET A 1 26.72 -19.99 50.95
CA MET A 1 26.85 -19.10 49.79
C MET A 1 25.43 -18.66 49.42
N ALA A 2 24.84 -17.60 49.96
CA ALA A 2 25.26 -16.19 49.94
C ALA A 2 25.67 -15.73 48.54
N THR A 3 24.68 -15.51 47.68
CA THR A 3 24.79 -14.58 46.55
C THR A 3 23.56 -13.70 46.55
N SER A 4 23.75 -12.51 47.14
CA SER A 4 22.85 -11.39 47.02
C SER A 4 22.75 -10.97 45.55
N SER A 5 21.59 -11.09 44.93
CA SER A 5 21.26 -10.23 43.80
C SER A 5 20.57 -8.99 44.38
N LYS A 6 21.33 -7.90 44.48
CA LYS A 6 20.74 -6.57 44.66
C LYS A 6 19.69 -6.37 43.56
N PRO A 7 18.49 -5.87 43.88
CA PRO A 7 17.59 -5.43 42.83
C PRO A 7 18.22 -4.21 42.16
N ASP A 8 18.46 -4.31 40.86
CA ASP A 8 18.77 -3.16 40.02
C ASP A 8 17.67 -2.11 40.18
N LYS A 9 18.03 -0.99 40.80
CA LYS A 9 17.25 0.25 40.79
C LYS A 9 17.24 0.79 39.35
N LYS A 10 16.38 0.23 38.49
CA LYS A 10 15.92 0.96 37.31
C LYS A 10 14.92 2.02 37.79
N ASN A 11 15.23 3.28 37.49
CA ASN A 11 14.40 4.45 37.76
C ASN A 11 12.94 4.20 37.33
N LYS A 12 12.06 4.08 38.34
CA LYS A 12 10.60 4.09 38.22
C LYS A 12 10.14 5.53 37.97
N ASN A 13 10.29 6.03 36.75
CA ASN A 13 9.59 7.24 36.31
C ASN A 13 8.26 6.78 35.70
N GLU A 14 7.20 7.05 36.45
CA GLU A 14 5.93 6.33 36.54
C GLU A 14 5.08 6.38 35.24
N GLU A 15 5.13 5.34 34.41
CA GLU A 15 4.12 5.07 33.37
C GLU A 15 3.07 4.07 33.91
N ILE A 16 1.79 4.39 33.78
CA ILE A 16 0.68 3.54 34.24
C ILE A 16 -0.24 3.25 33.06
N SER A 17 -0.49 1.96 32.80
CA SER A 17 -1.45 1.51 31.79
C SER A 17 -2.50 0.59 32.42
N GLN A 18 -3.77 0.86 32.09
CA GLN A 18 -4.98 0.13 32.46
C GLN A 18 -5.79 -0.22 31.20
N THR A 19 -5.11 -0.52 30.10
CA THR A 19 -5.74 -0.85 28.81
C THR A 19 -6.47 -2.20 28.87
N ASN A 20 -7.60 -2.34 28.16
CA ASN A 20 -8.40 -3.57 28.05
C ASN A 20 -8.88 -4.14 29.40
N LYS A 21 -9.29 -3.26 30.32
CA LYS A 21 -9.72 -3.65 31.68
C LYS A 21 -11.23 -3.63 31.88
N GLN A 22 -12.01 -3.30 30.85
CA GLN A 22 -13.46 -3.13 30.92
C GLN A 22 -13.89 -2.10 31.98
N LEU A 23 -13.06 -1.09 32.21
CA LEU A 23 -13.37 0.00 33.13
C LEU A 23 -14.52 0.82 32.56
N THR A 24 -15.55 1.06 33.37
CA THR A 24 -16.69 1.90 32.98
C THR A 24 -16.59 3.31 33.57
N GLU A 25 -15.81 3.48 34.65
CA GLU A 25 -15.71 4.74 35.39
C GLU A 25 -14.28 4.95 35.93
N LEU A 26 -13.90 6.21 36.04
CA LEU A 26 -12.71 6.66 36.77
C LEU A 26 -13.15 7.47 37.98
N THR A 27 -12.60 7.17 39.15
CA THR A 27 -12.94 7.87 40.41
C THR A 27 -11.79 8.75 40.86
N ALA A 28 -11.98 9.61 41.86
CA ALA A 28 -10.90 10.36 42.51
C ALA A 28 -9.72 9.45 42.95
N LYS A 29 -10.02 8.20 43.35
CA LYS A 29 -9.00 7.20 43.70
C LYS A 29 -8.18 6.72 42.50
N SER A 30 -8.74 6.80 41.29
CA SER A 30 -8.04 6.47 40.05
C SER A 30 -6.90 7.45 39.74
N PHE A 31 -6.84 8.60 40.41
CA PHE A 31 -5.81 9.63 40.21
C PHE A 31 -5.05 10.04 41.49
N GLY A 32 -5.55 9.68 42.68
CA GLY A 32 -5.01 10.15 43.95
C GLY A 32 -3.51 9.86 44.18
N ASN A 33 -2.73 10.92 44.41
CA ASN A 33 -1.28 10.93 44.72
C ASN A 33 -0.34 10.30 43.67
N MET A 34 -0.79 10.08 42.44
CA MET A 34 0.06 9.52 41.38
C MET A 34 1.04 10.59 40.86
N LYS A 35 2.32 10.24 40.73
CA LYS A 35 3.34 11.06 40.05
C LYS A 35 3.64 10.47 38.66
N ALA A 36 2.57 10.02 38.00
CA ALA A 36 2.66 9.40 36.69
C ALA A 36 3.00 10.43 35.61
N ILE A 37 3.97 10.09 34.76
CA ILE A 37 4.34 10.85 33.57
C ILE A 37 3.42 10.45 32.41
N LYS A 38 3.05 9.18 32.32
CA LYS A 38 2.15 8.65 31.29
C LYS A 38 1.01 7.86 31.91
N LEU A 39 -0.21 8.19 31.52
CA LEU A 39 -1.42 7.44 31.85
C LEU A 39 -2.07 6.93 30.57
N ASP A 40 -2.33 5.62 30.52
CA ASP A 40 -3.02 4.98 29.42
C ASP A 40 -4.22 4.17 29.93
N PHE A 41 -5.41 4.64 29.60
CA PHE A 41 -6.70 3.99 29.90
C PHE A 41 -7.42 3.56 28.62
N SER A 42 -6.71 3.36 27.52
CA SER A 42 -7.33 3.03 26.24
C SER A 42 -8.09 1.70 26.25
N ASN A 43 -8.99 1.49 25.28
CA ASN A 43 -9.75 0.24 25.11
C ASN A 43 -10.53 -0.16 26.37
N ASN A 44 -11.37 0.74 26.86
CA ASN A 44 -12.27 0.52 27.99
C ASN A 44 -13.67 1.07 27.63
N ASP A 45 -14.56 1.17 28.61
CA ASP A 45 -15.92 1.70 28.46
C ASP A 45 -16.12 3.02 29.24
N ILE A 46 -15.05 3.76 29.50
CA ILE A 46 -15.06 4.97 30.34
C ILE A 46 -15.85 6.08 29.64
N SER A 47 -16.83 6.66 30.33
CA SER A 47 -17.67 7.75 29.79
C SER A 47 -17.23 9.15 30.19
N GLU A 48 -16.46 9.30 31.25
CA GLU A 48 -16.03 10.60 31.77
C GLU A 48 -14.63 10.54 32.41
N ILE A 49 -13.91 11.67 32.31
CA ILE A 49 -12.68 11.89 33.07
C ILE A 49 -13.06 12.77 34.27
N PRO A 50 -12.82 12.33 35.52
CA PRO A 50 -13.18 13.10 36.70
C PRO A 50 -12.25 14.32 36.89
N PRO A 51 -12.74 15.40 37.55
CA PRO A 51 -11.99 16.64 37.79
C PRO A 51 -10.60 16.47 38.43
N GLU A 52 -10.39 15.42 39.22
CA GLU A 52 -9.13 15.14 39.89
C GLU A 52 -7.94 14.93 38.93
N VAL A 53 -8.19 14.71 37.63
CA VAL A 53 -7.15 14.70 36.60
C VAL A 53 -6.29 15.97 36.64
N GLY A 54 -6.87 17.12 37.00
CA GLY A 54 -6.15 18.39 37.13
C GLY A 54 -5.09 18.42 38.24
N GLN A 55 -5.11 17.46 39.17
CA GLN A 55 -4.14 17.35 40.27
C GLN A 55 -2.83 16.67 39.83
N LEU A 56 -2.81 16.02 38.67
CA LEU A 56 -1.66 15.27 38.14
C LEU A 56 -0.59 16.19 37.54
N LYS A 57 0.07 17.01 38.38
CA LYS A 57 1.02 18.03 37.91
C LYS A 57 2.30 17.49 37.25
N SER A 58 2.54 16.18 37.29
CA SER A 58 3.68 15.53 36.63
C SER A 58 3.34 14.82 35.31
N MET A 59 2.05 14.77 34.93
CA MET A 59 1.61 14.03 33.75
C MET A 59 1.96 14.76 32.44
N GLU A 60 2.63 14.05 31.55
CA GLU A 60 3.01 14.52 30.22
C GLU A 60 2.20 13.85 29.11
N ILE A 61 1.70 12.62 29.32
CA ILE A 61 0.99 11.86 28.30
C ILE A 61 -0.29 11.29 28.91
N LEU A 62 -1.43 11.58 28.28
CA LEU A 62 -2.73 10.98 28.61
C LEU A 62 -3.31 10.30 27.36
N ILE A 63 -3.56 9.00 27.46
CA ILE A 63 -4.14 8.17 26.40
C ILE A 63 -5.48 7.62 26.89
N MET A 64 -6.55 7.99 26.20
CA MET A 64 -7.93 7.57 26.48
C MET A 64 -8.63 7.05 25.22
N ASP A 65 -7.85 6.62 24.21
CA ASP A 65 -8.38 6.10 22.95
C ASP A 65 -9.35 4.93 23.19
N ASP A 66 -10.31 4.73 22.28
CA ASP A 66 -11.22 3.58 22.31
C ASP A 66 -11.99 3.47 23.65
N ASN A 67 -12.73 4.53 23.97
CA ASN A 67 -13.59 4.64 25.14
C ASN A 67 -14.97 5.20 24.75
N ARG A 68 -15.77 5.64 25.73
CA ARG A 68 -17.09 6.23 25.53
C ARG A 68 -17.17 7.68 26.00
N LEU A 69 -16.03 8.39 26.06
CA LEU A 69 -15.95 9.75 26.59
C LEU A 69 -16.90 10.67 25.84
N ASN A 70 -17.78 11.34 26.58
CA ASN A 70 -18.76 12.28 26.03
C ASN A 70 -18.34 13.75 26.17
N GLY A 71 -17.33 14.03 27.00
CA GLY A 71 -16.78 15.36 27.25
C GLY A 71 -15.46 15.30 28.04
N LEU A 72 -14.88 16.47 28.33
CA LEU A 72 -13.66 16.62 29.12
C LEU A 72 -13.91 17.60 30.28
N PRO A 73 -13.31 17.39 31.47
CA PRO A 73 -13.43 18.32 32.60
C PRO A 73 -12.59 19.59 32.41
N GLU A 74 -13.03 20.71 32.99
CA GLU A 74 -12.30 21.99 32.97
C GLU A 74 -10.90 21.86 33.59
N GLU A 75 -10.78 21.01 34.62
CA GLU A 75 -9.56 20.78 35.39
C GLU A 75 -8.44 20.16 34.55
N LEU A 76 -8.74 19.50 33.43
CA LEU A 76 -7.71 19.00 32.52
C LEU A 76 -6.81 20.12 32.02
N GLY A 77 -7.35 21.33 31.83
CA GLY A 77 -6.60 22.53 31.47
C GLY A 77 -5.57 22.98 32.52
N GLN A 78 -5.61 22.43 33.73
CA GLN A 78 -4.65 22.74 34.80
C GLN A 78 -3.40 21.86 34.76
N VAL A 79 -3.34 20.85 33.90
CA VAL A 79 -2.20 19.95 33.72
C VAL A 79 -1.20 20.58 32.75
N ALA A 80 -0.56 21.67 33.18
CA ALA A 80 0.34 22.45 32.33
C ALA A 80 1.56 21.67 31.78
N THR A 81 1.86 20.50 32.34
CA THR A 81 2.93 19.60 31.90
C THR A 81 2.54 18.68 30.74
N LEU A 82 1.25 18.62 30.39
CA LEU A 82 0.74 17.71 29.35
C LEU A 82 1.33 18.06 27.98
N LYS A 83 1.94 17.07 27.34
CA LYS A 83 2.57 17.13 26.01
C LYS A 83 1.78 16.38 24.97
N GLU A 84 1.12 15.29 25.36
CA GLU A 84 0.33 14.48 24.45
C GLU A 84 -1.04 14.13 25.05
N LEU A 85 -2.07 14.32 24.24
CA LEU A 85 -3.45 13.98 24.58
C LEU A 85 -4.07 13.17 23.45
N HIS A 86 -4.32 11.90 23.72
CA HIS A 86 -4.91 10.95 22.77
C HIS A 86 -6.33 10.60 23.22
N LEU A 87 -7.30 10.94 22.38
CA LEU A 87 -8.74 10.85 22.64
C LEU A 87 -9.49 10.23 21.45
N ALA A 88 -8.81 9.43 20.63
CA ALA A 88 -9.39 8.83 19.43
C ALA A 88 -10.55 7.88 19.76
N ASN A 89 -11.48 7.71 18.83
CA ASN A 89 -12.58 6.73 18.94
C ASN A 89 -13.41 6.90 20.23
N ASN A 90 -13.91 8.12 20.45
CA ASN A 90 -14.76 8.48 21.59
C ASN A 90 -16.05 9.17 21.09
N LYS A 91 -16.81 9.83 21.98
CA LYS A 91 -18.09 10.50 21.69
C LYS A 91 -18.06 11.98 22.07
N LEU A 92 -16.92 12.65 21.86
CA LEU A 92 -16.68 14.02 22.29
C LEU A 92 -17.53 15.10 21.58
N PHE A 93 -18.43 14.71 20.67
CA PHE A 93 -19.42 15.61 20.09
C PHE A 93 -20.54 16.02 21.07
N PHE A 94 -20.74 15.27 22.16
CA PHE A 94 -21.91 15.42 23.04
C PHE A 94 -21.83 16.69 23.90
N TYR A 95 -20.65 16.99 24.44
CA TYR A 95 -20.40 18.20 25.23
C TYR A 95 -19.31 19.07 24.57
N PRO A 96 -19.42 20.42 24.65
CA PRO A 96 -18.37 21.30 24.17
C PRO A 96 -17.05 21.08 24.91
N PHE A 97 -15.93 21.28 24.22
CA PHE A 97 -14.62 21.30 24.87
C PHE A 97 -14.52 22.46 25.87
N PRO A 98 -13.95 22.24 27.07
CA PRO A 98 -13.80 23.29 28.08
C PRO A 98 -12.82 24.39 27.62
N PRO A 99 -13.10 25.68 27.84
CA PRO A 99 -12.17 26.77 27.50
C PRO A 99 -10.80 26.63 28.17
N ALA A 100 -10.73 26.06 29.38
CA ALA A 100 -9.48 25.85 30.09
C ALA A 100 -8.48 24.94 29.33
N LEU A 101 -8.95 24.14 28.36
CA LEU A 101 -8.06 23.31 27.54
C LEU A 101 -7.03 24.16 26.76
N GLY A 102 -7.36 25.41 26.43
CA GLY A 102 -6.44 26.37 25.81
C GLY A 102 -5.23 26.75 26.68
N ASN A 103 -5.25 26.41 27.98
CA ASN A 103 -4.12 26.62 28.91
C ASN A 103 -3.00 25.59 28.76
N LEU A 104 -3.19 24.53 27.97
CA LEU A 104 -2.19 23.49 27.73
C LEU A 104 -1.09 23.97 26.77
N LYS A 105 -0.29 24.94 27.22
CA LYS A 105 0.76 25.60 26.42
C LYS A 105 1.96 24.70 26.08
N ASN A 106 2.05 23.51 26.66
CA ASN A 106 3.07 22.51 26.37
C ASN A 106 2.54 21.33 25.54
N LEU A 107 1.29 21.37 25.09
CA LEU A 107 0.70 20.28 24.30
C LEU A 107 1.28 20.31 22.88
N HIS A 108 1.96 19.23 22.50
CA HIS A 108 2.56 19.05 21.17
C HIS A 108 1.70 18.18 20.28
N THR A 109 1.03 17.18 20.85
CA THR A 109 0.22 16.20 20.11
C THR A 109 -1.20 16.17 20.66
N LEU A 110 -2.18 16.35 19.77
CA LEU A 110 -3.59 16.20 20.07
C LEU A 110 -4.24 15.29 19.03
N VAL A 111 -4.78 14.15 19.48
CA VAL A 111 -5.47 13.17 18.64
C VAL A 111 -6.94 13.12 19.03
N LEU A 112 -7.80 13.54 18.12
CA LEU A 112 -9.26 13.60 18.25
C LEU A 112 -9.96 12.84 17.11
N LYS A 113 -9.24 11.92 16.47
CA LYS A 113 -9.76 11.09 15.40
C LYS A 113 -11.05 10.38 15.82
N ASN A 114 -12.03 10.33 14.92
CA ASN A 114 -13.27 9.55 15.12
C ASN A 114 -14.01 9.91 16.42
N ASN A 115 -14.47 11.16 16.53
CA ASN A 115 -15.24 11.68 17.65
C ASN A 115 -16.58 12.32 17.25
N GLN A 116 -16.96 12.23 15.97
CA GLN A 116 -18.17 12.82 15.40
C GLN A 116 -18.26 14.35 15.60
N LEU A 117 -17.10 15.03 15.69
CA LEU A 117 -17.04 16.48 15.90
C LEU A 117 -17.61 17.23 14.70
N ILE A 118 -18.54 18.16 14.92
CA ILE A 118 -19.18 18.95 13.86
C ILE A 118 -18.53 20.33 13.72
N ASP A 119 -17.99 20.86 14.81
CA ASP A 119 -17.24 22.12 14.88
C ASP A 119 -16.14 22.02 15.96
N LEU A 120 -15.25 23.00 16.01
CA LEU A 120 -14.21 23.10 17.03
C LEU A 120 -14.48 24.27 17.98
N ASN A 121 -13.87 24.23 19.17
CA ASN A 121 -13.94 25.33 20.14
C ASN A 121 -12.78 26.32 19.89
N PRO A 122 -13.00 27.64 20.01
CA PRO A 122 -11.93 28.64 19.92
C PRO A 122 -10.66 28.36 20.74
N CYS A 123 -10.77 27.68 21.89
CA CYS A 123 -9.63 27.37 22.76
C CYS A 123 -8.53 26.53 22.08
N PHE A 124 -8.85 25.85 20.97
CA PHE A 124 -7.85 25.11 20.19
C PHE A 124 -6.79 26.03 19.59
N GLY A 125 -7.13 27.28 19.26
CA GLY A 125 -6.17 28.27 18.77
C GLY A 125 -5.15 28.70 19.83
N ASP A 126 -5.42 28.45 21.10
CA ASP A 126 -4.56 28.88 22.20
C ASP A 126 -3.42 27.89 22.50
N MET A 127 -3.45 26.68 21.94
CA MET A 127 -2.46 25.61 22.16
C MET A 127 -1.20 25.83 21.32
N SER A 128 -0.46 26.91 21.58
CA SER A 128 0.60 27.41 20.72
C SER A 128 1.81 26.48 20.51
N ALA A 129 2.02 25.46 21.36
CA ALA A 129 3.08 24.46 21.18
C ALA A 129 2.70 23.29 20.27
N LEU A 130 1.46 23.24 19.77
CA LEU A 130 0.96 22.09 19.02
C LEU A 130 1.72 21.93 17.70
N THR A 131 2.28 20.74 17.50
CA THR A 131 3.01 20.34 16.29
C THR A 131 2.26 19.28 15.50
N TYR A 132 1.39 18.50 16.16
CA TYR A 132 0.56 17.47 15.53
C TYR A 132 -0.89 17.59 15.99
N LEU A 133 -1.80 17.70 15.02
CA LEU A 133 -3.24 17.71 15.25
C LEU A 133 -3.92 16.71 14.31
N ASP A 134 -4.56 15.70 14.89
CA ASP A 134 -5.40 14.75 14.14
C ASP A 134 -6.88 14.93 14.50
N LEU A 135 -7.63 15.43 13.52
CA LEU A 135 -9.07 15.64 13.52
C LEU A 135 -9.78 14.72 12.52
N SER A 136 -9.11 13.67 12.03
CA SER A 136 -9.65 12.81 10.97
C SER A 136 -10.89 12.03 11.41
N GLN A 137 -11.71 11.61 10.46
CA GLN A 137 -12.93 10.82 10.72
C GLN A 137 -13.93 11.54 11.63
N ASN A 138 -14.10 12.85 11.44
CA ASN A 138 -15.12 13.65 12.13
C ASN A 138 -16.15 14.18 11.12
N ASP A 139 -17.03 15.07 11.56
CA ASP A 139 -18.09 15.68 10.76
C ASP A 139 -17.84 17.17 10.47
N LEU A 140 -16.59 17.63 10.56
CA LEU A 140 -16.21 19.03 10.44
C LEU A 140 -16.56 19.57 9.06
N LYS A 141 -17.24 20.71 9.02
CA LYS A 141 -17.64 21.40 7.77
C LYS A 141 -16.62 22.44 7.31
N GLN A 142 -15.84 22.97 8.24
CA GLN A 142 -14.82 23.98 7.99
C GLN A 142 -13.68 23.85 9.00
N ILE A 143 -12.51 24.40 8.66
CA ILE A 143 -11.42 24.63 9.61
C ILE A 143 -11.57 26.08 10.08
N PRO A 144 -11.85 26.33 11.37
CA PRO A 144 -12.07 27.69 11.86
C PRO A 144 -10.81 28.57 11.81
N PRO A 145 -10.93 29.90 11.55
CA PRO A 145 -9.78 30.79 11.39
C PRO A 145 -8.86 30.91 12.60
N TYR A 146 -9.36 30.65 13.82
CA TYR A 146 -8.52 30.68 15.01
C TYR A 146 -7.47 29.56 15.04
N LEU A 147 -7.61 28.47 14.26
CA LEU A 147 -6.54 27.46 14.14
C LEU A 147 -5.30 28.00 13.38
N LEU A 148 -5.40 29.14 12.72
CA LEU A 148 -4.28 29.80 12.06
C LEU A 148 -3.24 30.35 13.06
N SER A 149 -3.56 30.42 14.36
CA SER A 149 -2.61 30.81 15.41
C SER A 149 -1.60 29.69 15.74
N LEU A 150 -1.87 28.45 15.32
CA LEU A 150 -1.01 27.28 15.55
C LEU A 150 0.23 27.31 14.64
N ALA A 151 1.11 28.30 14.82
CA ALA A 151 2.26 28.54 13.95
C ALA A 151 3.33 27.42 14.01
N ASN A 152 3.34 26.61 15.08
CA ASN A 152 4.25 25.48 15.25
C ASN A 152 3.73 24.17 14.65
N LEU A 153 2.53 24.18 14.06
CA LEU A 153 1.92 22.98 13.51
C LEU A 153 2.77 22.43 12.37
N VAL A 154 3.17 21.16 12.48
CA VAL A 154 3.96 20.41 11.49
C VAL A 154 3.07 19.47 10.71
N THR A 155 2.11 18.82 11.37
CA THR A 155 1.14 17.93 10.74
C THR A 155 -0.28 18.31 11.12
N LEU A 156 -1.13 18.48 10.10
CA LEU A 156 -2.57 18.62 10.25
C LEU A 156 -3.26 17.50 9.47
N ASN A 157 -3.95 16.63 10.20
CA ASN A 157 -4.79 15.60 9.62
C ASN A 157 -6.27 15.95 9.82
N VAL A 158 -6.96 16.24 8.72
CA VAL A 158 -8.40 16.53 8.69
C VAL A 158 -9.12 15.62 7.68
N ALA A 159 -8.52 14.46 7.38
CA ALA A 159 -9.07 13.47 6.47
C ALA A 159 -10.45 12.97 6.92
N LYS A 160 -11.28 12.49 5.98
CA LYS A 160 -12.59 11.87 6.27
C LYS A 160 -13.48 12.82 7.10
N ASN A 161 -13.65 14.03 6.62
CA ASN A 161 -14.55 15.06 7.19
C ASN A 161 -15.55 15.55 6.12
N LYS A 162 -16.21 16.67 6.36
CA LYS A 162 -17.17 17.31 5.44
C LYS A 162 -16.67 18.66 4.93
N LEU A 163 -15.34 18.87 4.91
CA LEU A 163 -14.71 20.14 4.54
C LEU A 163 -14.91 20.46 3.06
N GLN A 164 -15.22 21.72 2.75
CA GLN A 164 -15.34 22.21 1.37
C GLN A 164 -14.22 23.19 0.98
N GLY A 165 -13.45 23.67 1.96
CA GLY A 165 -12.42 24.68 1.81
C GLY A 165 -11.52 24.77 3.04
N LEU A 166 -10.42 25.50 2.89
CA LEU A 166 -9.54 25.92 3.98
C LEU A 166 -9.80 27.41 4.28
N PRO A 167 -9.48 27.90 5.48
CA PRO A 167 -9.58 29.32 5.81
C PRO A 167 -8.61 30.17 4.99
N ASP A 168 -8.90 31.47 4.87
CA ASP A 168 -7.95 32.41 4.27
C ASP A 168 -6.68 32.52 5.13
N ALA A 169 -5.56 32.93 4.53
CA ALA A 169 -4.27 33.08 5.21
C ALA A 169 -3.68 31.80 5.85
N ILE A 170 -3.88 30.62 5.23
CA ILE A 170 -3.19 29.38 5.61
C ILE A 170 -1.65 29.49 5.57
N SER A 171 -1.10 30.49 4.87
CA SER A 171 0.32 30.83 4.93
C SER A 171 0.84 31.09 6.34
N LYS A 172 -0.02 31.38 7.34
CA LYS A 172 0.38 31.49 8.75
C LYS A 172 0.96 30.20 9.33
N TRP A 173 0.66 29.03 8.75
CA TRP A 173 1.25 27.76 9.17
C TRP A 173 2.67 27.58 8.61
N GLN A 174 3.61 28.35 9.15
CA GLN A 174 4.99 28.45 8.66
C GLN A 174 5.76 27.11 8.73
N ASN A 175 5.41 26.25 9.68
CA ASN A 175 6.09 24.98 9.92
C ASN A 175 5.34 23.76 9.37
N LEU A 176 4.18 23.95 8.73
CA LEU A 176 3.35 22.83 8.28
C LEU A 176 4.02 22.09 7.13
N GLN A 177 4.33 20.82 7.37
CA GLN A 177 5.01 19.92 6.44
C GLN A 177 4.04 18.92 5.83
N THR A 178 3.04 18.49 6.59
CA THR A 178 2.09 17.46 6.19
C THR A 178 0.66 17.95 6.36
N LEU A 179 -0.09 17.95 5.25
CA LEU A 179 -1.50 18.31 5.22
C LEU A 179 -2.30 17.17 4.58
N LEU A 180 -3.16 16.54 5.38
CA LEU A 180 -4.00 15.41 4.97
C LEU A 180 -5.46 15.86 4.90
N LEU A 181 -6.01 15.90 3.69
CA LEU A 181 -7.34 16.40 3.34
C LEU A 181 -8.19 15.33 2.64
N GLU A 182 -7.73 14.09 2.60
CA GLU A 182 -8.40 13.04 1.83
C GLU A 182 -9.82 12.76 2.33
N SER A 183 -10.70 12.29 1.43
CA SER A 183 -12.10 11.95 1.74
C SER A 183 -12.88 13.13 2.35
N ASN A 184 -12.86 14.28 1.68
CA ASN A 184 -13.63 15.47 2.06
C ASN A 184 -14.58 15.87 0.90
N LYS A 185 -15.02 17.13 0.86
CA LYS A 185 -15.91 17.69 -0.16
C LYS A 185 -15.28 18.85 -0.93
N PHE A 186 -13.94 18.88 -1.04
CA PHE A 186 -13.25 19.92 -1.80
C PHE A 186 -13.64 19.84 -3.28
N THR A 187 -14.09 20.96 -3.85
CA THR A 187 -14.31 21.11 -5.30
C THR A 187 -13.20 21.91 -5.98
N LYS A 188 -12.43 22.66 -5.18
CA LYS A 188 -11.21 23.39 -5.53
C LYS A 188 -10.31 23.48 -4.30
N LEU A 189 -9.01 23.61 -4.52
CA LEU A 189 -8.08 24.06 -3.47
C LEU A 189 -8.11 25.60 -3.39
N PRO A 190 -7.78 26.21 -2.25
CA PRO A 190 -7.75 27.67 -2.13
C PRO A 190 -6.57 28.26 -2.91
N ASP A 191 -6.75 29.47 -3.44
CA ASP A 191 -5.75 30.14 -4.30
C ASP A 191 -4.43 30.46 -3.58
N ASN A 192 -4.37 30.34 -2.25
CA ASN A 192 -3.17 30.56 -1.44
C ASN A 192 -2.55 29.24 -0.93
N ILE A 193 -2.96 28.08 -1.43
CA ILE A 193 -2.36 26.78 -1.04
C ILE A 193 -0.85 26.76 -1.33
N GLY A 194 -0.43 27.43 -2.40
CA GLY A 194 0.96 27.62 -2.78
C GLY A 194 1.81 28.38 -1.77
N ASP A 195 1.18 29.11 -0.85
CA ASP A 195 1.88 29.99 0.10
C ASP A 195 2.31 29.24 1.38
N LEU A 196 2.12 27.92 1.46
CA LEU A 196 2.58 27.08 2.56
C LEU A 196 4.09 26.81 2.41
N PRO A 197 4.97 27.49 3.20
CA PRO A 197 6.38 27.60 2.86
C PRO A 197 7.20 26.34 3.18
N SER A 198 6.64 25.41 3.95
CA SER A 198 7.31 24.21 4.45
C SER A 198 6.63 22.92 4.01
N LEU A 199 5.58 22.99 3.18
CA LEU A 199 4.78 21.83 2.82
C LEU A 199 5.61 20.84 1.99
N THR A 200 5.65 19.60 2.46
CA THR A 200 6.39 18.49 1.81
C THR A 200 5.47 17.33 1.44
N HIS A 201 4.33 17.18 2.13
CA HIS A 201 3.36 16.12 1.92
C HIS A 201 1.96 16.71 1.84
N LEU A 202 1.30 16.52 0.71
CA LEU A 202 -0.09 16.92 0.49
C LEU A 202 -0.90 15.73 0.01
N ASN A 203 -1.94 15.37 0.77
CA ASN A 203 -2.94 14.38 0.36
C ASN A 203 -4.30 15.05 0.22
N VAL A 204 -4.89 14.97 -0.97
CA VAL A 204 -6.23 15.48 -1.28
C VAL A 204 -7.09 14.39 -1.94
N GLU A 205 -6.74 13.13 -1.75
CA GLU A 205 -7.41 11.97 -2.35
C GLU A 205 -8.91 11.92 -2.05
N TYR A 206 -9.72 11.29 -2.90
CA TYR A 206 -11.17 11.12 -2.66
C TYR A 206 -11.88 12.46 -2.39
N ASN A 207 -11.70 13.43 -3.28
CA ASN A 207 -12.41 14.70 -3.27
C ASN A 207 -13.10 14.93 -4.63
N GLY A 208 -13.67 16.12 -4.83
CA GLY A 208 -14.29 16.53 -6.09
C GLY A 208 -13.53 17.65 -6.81
N ILE A 209 -12.20 17.72 -6.62
CA ILE A 209 -11.37 18.81 -7.14
C ILE A 209 -11.45 18.83 -8.67
N ARG A 210 -11.69 20.02 -9.23
CA ARG A 210 -11.83 20.23 -10.68
C ARG A 210 -10.61 20.90 -11.33
N ALA A 211 -9.90 21.71 -10.55
CA ALA A 211 -8.71 22.43 -10.99
C ALA A 211 -7.80 22.71 -9.79
N LEU A 212 -6.51 22.85 -10.07
CA LEU A 212 -5.50 23.32 -9.12
C LEU A 212 -5.24 24.81 -9.40
N PRO A 213 -5.07 25.65 -8.36
CA PRO A 213 -4.79 27.08 -8.53
C PRO A 213 -3.38 27.32 -9.08
N ASP A 214 -3.14 28.46 -9.74
CA ASP A 214 -1.84 28.79 -10.33
C ASP A 214 -0.71 28.83 -9.27
N THR A 215 -1.03 29.27 -8.06
CA THR A 215 -0.07 29.28 -6.93
C THR A 215 0.37 27.89 -6.51
N PHE A 216 -0.32 26.82 -6.90
CA PHE A 216 0.07 25.45 -6.59
C PHE A 216 1.50 25.13 -7.09
N ALA A 217 1.95 25.80 -8.16
CA ALA A 217 3.31 25.79 -8.66
C ALA A 217 4.38 26.29 -7.65
N ASN A 218 3.99 27.03 -6.62
CA ASN A 218 4.91 27.57 -5.62
C ASN A 218 5.32 26.54 -4.56
N LEU A 219 4.70 25.36 -4.51
CA LEU A 219 5.00 24.27 -3.57
C LEU A 219 6.31 23.55 -3.91
N ASN A 220 7.43 24.28 -4.02
CA ASN A 220 8.72 23.79 -4.49
C ASN A 220 9.45 22.81 -3.54
N LYS A 221 8.98 22.69 -2.29
CA LYS A 221 9.47 21.71 -1.30
C LYS A 221 8.67 20.40 -1.29
N LEU A 222 7.62 20.30 -2.11
CA LEU A 222 6.73 19.14 -2.12
C LEU A 222 7.50 17.88 -2.57
N LYS A 223 7.41 16.84 -1.75
CA LYS A 223 8.03 15.53 -1.95
C LYS A 223 7.00 14.45 -2.24
N VAL A 224 5.81 14.56 -1.64
CA VAL A 224 4.72 13.60 -1.82
C VAL A 224 3.45 14.36 -2.16
N LEU A 225 2.89 14.01 -3.32
CA LEU A 225 1.62 14.55 -3.79
C LEU A 225 0.66 13.41 -4.11
N VAL A 226 -0.47 13.37 -3.39
CA VAL A 226 -1.55 12.41 -3.62
C VAL A 226 -2.78 13.18 -4.08
N LEU A 227 -3.09 13.06 -5.38
CA LEU A 227 -4.27 13.64 -6.02
C LEU A 227 -5.35 12.60 -6.32
N SER A 228 -5.08 11.33 -6.06
CA SER A 228 -5.89 10.17 -6.44
C SER A 228 -7.40 10.34 -6.21
N ASP A 229 -8.21 9.71 -7.05
CA ASP A 229 -9.67 9.69 -6.92
C ASP A 229 -10.29 11.11 -6.87
N ASN A 230 -9.78 12.03 -7.70
CA ASN A 230 -10.40 13.30 -8.07
C ASN A 230 -10.76 13.29 -9.57
N PRO A 231 -11.80 12.57 -10.01
CA PRO A 231 -12.05 12.27 -11.43
C PRO A 231 -12.43 13.49 -12.29
N ALA A 232 -12.72 14.64 -11.66
CA ALA A 232 -12.96 15.91 -12.36
C ALA A 232 -11.67 16.70 -12.64
N LEU A 233 -10.55 16.34 -12.01
CA LEU A 233 -9.24 16.97 -12.19
C LEU A 233 -8.50 16.35 -13.38
N SER A 234 -8.96 16.69 -14.58
CA SER A 234 -8.36 16.18 -15.82
C SER A 234 -7.11 16.96 -16.28
N GLN A 235 -6.80 18.08 -15.64
CA GLN A 235 -5.62 18.91 -15.91
C GLN A 235 -4.79 19.06 -14.64
N ILE A 236 -3.50 18.79 -14.75
CA ILE A 236 -2.51 18.94 -13.68
C ILE A 236 -1.45 19.97 -14.12
N PRO A 237 -0.83 20.70 -13.17
CA PRO A 237 0.18 21.70 -13.48
C PRO A 237 1.43 21.07 -14.09
N GLU A 238 2.24 21.91 -14.72
CA GLU A 238 3.57 21.51 -15.19
C GLU A 238 4.44 21.04 -14.01
N PHE A 239 5.18 19.95 -14.22
CA PHE A 239 5.92 19.28 -13.15
C PHE A 239 7.25 19.97 -12.80
N SER A 240 7.74 20.85 -13.67
CA SER A 240 8.98 21.62 -13.47
C SER A 240 8.99 22.45 -12.18
N CYS A 241 7.82 22.70 -11.60
CA CYS A 241 7.61 23.41 -10.36
C CYS A 241 7.92 22.58 -9.09
N PHE A 242 8.08 21.26 -9.20
CA PHE A 242 8.26 20.35 -8.04
C PHE A 242 9.61 19.62 -8.05
N PRO A 243 10.74 20.34 -7.97
CA PRO A 243 12.05 19.73 -8.15
C PRO A 243 12.40 18.67 -7.10
N GLN A 244 11.75 18.69 -5.92
CA GLN A 244 11.99 17.75 -4.81
C GLN A 244 11.03 16.55 -4.79
N MET A 245 10.19 16.39 -5.82
CA MET A 245 9.17 15.35 -5.83
C MET A 245 9.78 13.95 -5.79
N GLN A 246 9.28 13.11 -4.88
CA GLN A 246 9.67 11.72 -4.66
C GLN A 246 8.54 10.75 -4.98
N LYS A 247 7.30 11.10 -4.63
CA LYS A 247 6.13 10.25 -4.86
C LYS A 247 4.96 11.04 -5.41
N MET A 248 4.38 10.53 -6.48
CA MET A 248 3.25 11.16 -7.15
C MET A 248 2.16 10.14 -7.44
N HIS A 249 1.02 10.31 -6.77
CA HIS A 249 -0.13 9.41 -6.91
C HIS A 249 -1.28 10.15 -7.62
N LEU A 250 -1.56 9.70 -8.84
CA LEU A 250 -2.48 10.33 -9.79
C LEU A 250 -3.58 9.35 -10.24
N ARG A 251 -3.96 8.42 -9.36
CA ARG A 251 -4.93 7.38 -9.71
C ARG A 251 -6.31 7.98 -10.00
N ASN A 252 -7.01 7.45 -11.01
CA ASN A 252 -8.40 7.80 -11.32
C ASN A 252 -8.67 9.32 -11.44
N LEU A 253 -7.76 10.04 -12.11
CA LEU A 253 -7.90 11.47 -12.43
C LEU A 253 -8.53 11.73 -13.80
N GLN A 254 -8.75 10.67 -14.58
CA GLN A 254 -9.20 10.76 -15.97
C GLN A 254 -8.25 11.55 -16.89
N LEU A 255 -6.94 11.53 -16.56
CA LEU A 255 -5.90 12.26 -17.32
C LEU A 255 -5.91 11.87 -18.79
N PRO A 256 -6.01 12.83 -19.73
CA PRO A 256 -5.92 12.55 -21.16
C PRO A 256 -4.47 12.36 -21.63
N PHE A 257 -3.53 13.04 -20.98
CA PHE A 257 -2.09 12.96 -21.28
C PHE A 257 -1.28 13.23 -20.01
N LEU A 258 0.00 12.85 -20.05
CA LEU A 258 1.00 13.21 -19.05
C LEU A 258 1.95 14.24 -19.68
N SER A 259 2.21 15.36 -19.00
CA SER A 259 3.09 16.41 -19.54
C SER A 259 4.53 15.89 -19.72
N PRO A 260 5.21 16.24 -20.84
CA PRO A 260 6.64 15.98 -21.03
C PRO A 260 7.53 16.54 -19.91
N THR A 261 7.09 17.57 -19.19
CA THR A 261 7.86 18.12 -18.06
C THR A 261 8.02 17.13 -16.91
N ILE A 262 7.36 15.96 -16.94
CA ILE A 262 7.59 14.88 -15.98
C ILE A 262 9.08 14.51 -15.90
N GLY A 263 9.80 14.60 -17.02
CA GLY A 263 11.24 14.32 -17.07
C GLY A 263 12.09 15.24 -16.19
N THR A 264 11.55 16.36 -15.71
CA THR A 264 12.24 17.26 -14.78
C THR A 264 12.29 16.73 -13.34
N LEU A 265 11.46 15.74 -12.99
CA LEU A 265 11.37 15.19 -11.62
C LEU A 265 12.48 14.18 -11.32
N GLN A 266 13.72 14.66 -11.26
CA GLN A 266 14.91 13.81 -11.13
C GLN A 266 14.98 12.99 -9.84
N HIS A 267 14.22 13.37 -8.81
CA HIS A 267 14.12 12.65 -7.52
C HIS A 267 12.89 11.73 -7.42
N LEU A 268 12.08 11.60 -8.48
CA LEU A 268 10.87 10.79 -8.43
C LEU A 268 11.20 9.30 -8.32
N GLU A 269 10.74 8.67 -7.25
CA GLU A 269 10.95 7.25 -6.94
C GLU A 269 9.72 6.40 -7.26
N GLU A 270 8.52 6.97 -7.10
CA GLU A 270 7.23 6.29 -7.26
C GLU A 270 6.23 7.15 -8.05
N LEU A 271 5.74 6.61 -9.17
CA LEU A 271 4.71 7.24 -10.01
C LEU A 271 3.53 6.29 -10.19
N GLU A 272 2.36 6.67 -9.67
CA GLU A 272 1.11 5.95 -9.84
C GLU A 272 0.16 6.71 -10.77
N LEU A 273 -0.17 6.11 -11.91
CA LEU A 273 -1.08 6.63 -12.94
C LEU A 273 -2.25 5.68 -13.17
N ARG A 274 -2.55 4.85 -12.18
CA ARG A 274 -3.58 3.81 -12.23
C ARG A 274 -4.96 4.37 -12.61
N ASP A 275 -5.74 3.61 -13.37
CA ASP A 275 -7.15 3.90 -13.67
C ASP A 275 -7.41 5.26 -14.36
N ASN A 276 -6.44 5.81 -15.11
CA ASN A 276 -6.65 6.98 -15.96
C ASN A 276 -7.15 6.57 -17.35
N SER A 277 -8.45 6.26 -17.43
CA SER A 277 -9.06 5.64 -18.63
C SER A 277 -8.96 6.45 -19.95
N ASN A 278 -8.51 7.72 -19.90
CA ASN A 278 -8.26 8.56 -21.07
C ASN A 278 -6.78 8.62 -21.48
N LEU A 279 -5.87 8.12 -20.65
CA LEU A 279 -4.43 8.13 -20.89
C LEU A 279 -4.07 7.05 -21.91
N LYS A 280 -3.60 7.50 -23.08
CA LYS A 280 -3.28 6.63 -24.23
C LYS A 280 -1.79 6.51 -24.53
N VAL A 281 -0.99 7.48 -24.09
CA VAL A 281 0.44 7.58 -24.39
C VAL A 281 1.18 8.09 -23.16
N ILE A 282 2.38 7.55 -22.95
CA ILE A 282 3.36 8.07 -21.99
C ILE A 282 4.44 8.85 -22.76
N PRO A 283 4.79 10.08 -22.36
CA PRO A 283 5.80 10.90 -23.03
C PRO A 283 7.19 10.27 -22.94
N ALA A 284 8.06 10.54 -23.93
CA ALA A 284 9.41 9.96 -23.98
C ALA A 284 10.29 10.45 -22.82
N GLU A 285 9.98 11.61 -22.25
CA GLU A 285 10.65 12.21 -21.12
C GLU A 285 10.54 11.37 -19.85
N ILE A 286 9.63 10.38 -19.80
CA ILE A 286 9.60 9.39 -18.71
C ILE A 286 10.97 8.71 -18.52
N GLY A 287 11.72 8.49 -19.60
CA GLY A 287 13.05 7.87 -19.54
C GLY A 287 14.13 8.73 -18.87
N GLN A 288 13.82 9.98 -18.52
CA GLN A 288 14.72 10.88 -17.78
C GLN A 288 14.64 10.67 -16.26
N LEU A 289 13.66 9.92 -15.76
CA LEU A 289 13.43 9.69 -14.33
C LEU A 289 14.40 8.66 -13.76
N GLN A 290 15.66 9.05 -13.58
CA GLN A 290 16.73 8.11 -13.18
C GLN A 290 16.56 7.54 -11.77
N SER A 291 15.80 8.19 -10.89
CA SER A 291 15.52 7.70 -9.53
C SER A 291 14.31 6.75 -9.45
N LEU A 292 13.56 6.57 -10.55
CA LEU A 292 12.29 5.86 -10.52
C LEU A 292 12.51 4.38 -10.22
N THR A 293 11.85 3.90 -9.17
CA THR A 293 11.90 2.50 -8.72
C THR A 293 10.58 1.77 -8.96
N ARG A 294 9.46 2.51 -8.98
CA ARG A 294 8.13 1.97 -9.23
C ARG A 294 7.33 2.86 -10.18
N ILE A 295 6.73 2.22 -11.18
CA ILE A 295 5.72 2.84 -12.04
C ILE A 295 4.48 1.95 -12.11
N ASP A 296 3.31 2.53 -11.82
CA ASP A 296 2.01 1.86 -11.90
C ASP A 296 1.18 2.49 -13.02
N LEU A 297 0.97 1.74 -14.09
CA LEU A 297 0.18 2.12 -15.26
C LEU A 297 -1.07 1.22 -15.41
N TYR A 298 -1.51 0.55 -14.33
CA TYR A 298 -2.70 -0.32 -14.34
C TYR A 298 -3.94 0.41 -14.87
N GLY A 299 -4.77 -0.27 -15.67
CA GLY A 299 -6.13 0.19 -15.95
C GLY A 299 -6.22 1.45 -16.81
N ASN A 300 -5.26 1.63 -17.73
CA ASN A 300 -5.24 2.72 -18.68
C ASN A 300 -5.69 2.25 -20.07
N LYS A 301 -5.55 3.10 -21.11
CA LYS A 301 -5.76 2.71 -22.51
C LYS A 301 -4.48 2.81 -23.32
N LEU A 302 -3.34 2.48 -22.68
CA LEU A 302 -2.04 2.54 -23.31
C LEU A 302 -1.94 1.49 -24.41
N LYS A 303 -1.55 1.93 -25.60
CA LYS A 303 -1.23 1.04 -26.72
C LYS A 303 0.26 0.81 -26.86
N GLN A 304 1.08 1.81 -26.54
CA GLN A 304 2.53 1.79 -26.74
C GLN A 304 3.26 2.40 -25.54
N LEU A 305 4.51 1.99 -25.35
CA LEU A 305 5.46 2.66 -24.45
C LEU A 305 6.52 3.37 -25.30
N PRO A 306 7.07 4.52 -24.84
CA PRO A 306 8.18 5.15 -25.54
C PRO A 306 9.45 4.30 -25.41
N ALA A 307 10.31 4.29 -26.43
CA ALA A 307 11.59 3.58 -26.41
C ALA A 307 12.49 3.99 -25.23
N SER A 308 12.38 5.24 -24.78
CA SER A 308 13.10 5.77 -23.63
C SER A 308 12.74 5.09 -22.30
N ILE A 309 11.66 4.29 -22.23
CA ILE A 309 11.33 3.51 -21.03
C ILE A 309 12.50 2.60 -20.62
N GLY A 310 13.30 2.12 -21.58
CA GLY A 310 14.49 1.31 -21.34
C GLY A 310 15.64 2.05 -20.62
N ASN A 311 15.54 3.37 -20.44
CA ASN A 311 16.54 4.17 -19.73
C ASN A 311 16.34 4.15 -18.20
N LEU A 312 15.24 3.58 -17.70
CA LEU A 312 14.89 3.55 -16.27
C LEU A 312 15.66 2.45 -15.51
N ARG A 313 16.99 2.60 -15.42
CA ARG A 313 17.89 1.54 -14.91
C ARG A 313 17.66 1.16 -13.43
N ASN A 314 17.08 2.06 -12.64
CA ASN A 314 16.75 1.81 -11.23
C ASN A 314 15.37 1.20 -11.01
N LEU A 315 14.57 1.03 -12.06
CA LEU A 315 13.21 0.53 -11.96
C LEU A 315 13.21 -0.91 -11.43
N LYS A 316 12.36 -1.18 -10.44
CA LYS A 316 12.19 -2.48 -9.78
C LYS A 316 10.82 -3.08 -10.03
N THR A 317 9.79 -2.25 -10.17
CA THR A 317 8.41 -2.73 -10.37
C THR A 317 7.71 -1.89 -11.43
N MET A 318 7.13 -2.59 -12.40
CA MET A 318 6.33 -2.00 -13.47
C MET A 318 4.98 -2.73 -13.56
N ASP A 319 3.88 -2.00 -13.42
CA ASP A 319 2.53 -2.52 -13.60
C ASP A 319 1.95 -2.01 -14.92
N LEU A 320 1.66 -2.92 -15.85
CA LEU A 320 1.06 -2.66 -17.17
C LEU A 320 -0.29 -3.38 -17.33
N ARG A 321 -0.88 -3.89 -16.25
CA ARG A 321 -2.11 -4.67 -16.30
C ARG A 321 -3.27 -3.85 -16.87
N ALA A 322 -4.23 -4.54 -17.48
CA ALA A 322 -5.46 -3.95 -18.01
C ALA A 322 -5.18 -2.76 -18.94
N ASN A 323 -4.38 -2.98 -19.98
CA ASN A 323 -4.07 -2.03 -21.05
C ASN A 323 -4.37 -2.64 -22.43
N CYS A 324 -3.81 -2.07 -23.50
CA CYS A 324 -4.02 -2.52 -24.88
C CYS A 324 -2.70 -2.95 -25.55
N PHE A 325 -1.74 -3.49 -24.80
CA PHE A 325 -0.45 -3.91 -25.37
C PHE A 325 -0.56 -5.17 -26.22
N THR A 326 0.14 -5.18 -27.35
CA THR A 326 0.42 -6.35 -28.18
C THR A 326 1.95 -6.49 -28.31
N ILE A 327 2.43 -7.58 -28.92
CA ILE A 327 3.87 -7.78 -29.13
C ILE A 327 4.49 -6.69 -30.02
N GLU A 328 3.74 -6.16 -30.98
CA GLU A 328 4.21 -5.16 -31.95
C GLU A 328 4.31 -3.76 -31.34
N THR A 329 3.67 -3.52 -30.20
CA THR A 329 3.59 -2.20 -29.60
C THR A 329 4.54 -1.98 -28.43
N LEU A 330 5.24 -3.04 -27.99
CA LEU A 330 6.29 -2.95 -26.98
C LEU A 330 7.62 -2.54 -27.65
N PRO A 331 8.31 -1.51 -27.16
CA PRO A 331 9.59 -1.11 -27.73
C PRO A 331 10.69 -2.10 -27.35
N SER A 332 11.62 -2.39 -28.27
CA SER A 332 12.73 -3.32 -28.03
C SER A 332 13.60 -2.93 -26.83
N GLN A 333 13.70 -1.64 -26.55
CA GLN A 333 14.43 -1.09 -25.40
C GLN A 333 13.82 -1.48 -24.05
N LEU A 334 12.59 -1.99 -23.99
CA LEU A 334 12.01 -2.51 -22.75
C LEU A 334 12.88 -3.61 -22.14
N GLY A 335 13.54 -4.42 -22.98
CA GLY A 335 14.48 -5.46 -22.53
C GLY A 335 15.76 -4.92 -21.88
N ASN A 336 16.04 -3.62 -21.96
CA ASN A 336 17.20 -3.00 -21.30
C ASN A 336 17.00 -2.85 -19.78
N LEU A 337 15.81 -3.11 -19.26
CA LEU A 337 15.48 -3.03 -17.83
C LEU A 337 16.00 -4.26 -17.06
N ILE A 338 17.31 -4.52 -17.18
CA ILE A 338 17.99 -5.69 -16.60
C ILE A 338 17.85 -5.78 -15.07
N GLY A 339 17.61 -4.65 -14.39
CA GLY A 339 17.44 -4.56 -12.94
C GLY A 339 15.99 -4.67 -12.47
N LEU A 340 15.02 -4.85 -13.38
CA LEU A 340 13.60 -4.97 -13.05
C LEU A 340 13.33 -6.29 -12.34
N GLN A 341 12.57 -6.24 -11.25
CA GLN A 341 12.28 -7.40 -10.42
C GLN A 341 10.86 -7.93 -10.63
N ARG A 342 9.90 -7.05 -10.89
CA ARG A 342 8.49 -7.43 -11.10
C ARG A 342 7.92 -6.71 -12.30
N ILE A 343 7.27 -7.48 -13.17
CA ILE A 343 6.48 -6.92 -14.27
C ILE A 343 5.14 -7.62 -14.38
N TYR A 344 4.08 -6.83 -14.53
CA TYR A 344 2.71 -7.30 -14.62
C TYR A 344 2.08 -6.89 -15.95
N PHE A 345 1.76 -7.87 -16.79
CA PHE A 345 1.10 -7.71 -18.09
C PHE A 345 -0.34 -8.25 -18.12
N SER A 346 -0.89 -8.67 -16.97
CA SER A 346 -2.22 -9.30 -16.94
C SER A 346 -3.31 -8.46 -17.60
N GLY A 347 -4.17 -9.08 -18.41
CA GLY A 347 -5.30 -8.38 -19.05
C GLY A 347 -4.86 -7.48 -20.20
N ASN A 348 -3.94 -7.93 -21.04
CA ASN A 348 -3.54 -7.29 -22.29
C ASN A 348 -3.91 -8.20 -23.48
N LYS A 349 -3.32 -7.98 -24.66
CA LYS A 349 -3.56 -8.74 -25.90
C LYS A 349 -2.26 -9.33 -26.45
N LEU A 350 -1.45 -9.90 -25.56
CA LEU A 350 -0.19 -10.54 -25.95
C LEU A 350 -0.47 -11.93 -26.52
N GLY A 351 -0.15 -12.15 -27.80
CA GLY A 351 -0.25 -13.46 -28.46
C GLY A 351 0.93 -14.40 -28.19
N SER A 352 2.07 -13.85 -27.75
CA SER A 352 3.25 -14.59 -27.32
C SER A 352 4.01 -13.82 -26.23
N ILE A 353 4.92 -14.51 -25.54
CA ILE A 353 5.83 -13.84 -24.58
C ILE A 353 6.82 -12.99 -25.39
N PRO A 354 6.86 -11.65 -25.19
CA PRO A 354 7.74 -10.77 -25.97
C PRO A 354 9.22 -11.05 -25.72
N ASN A 355 10.07 -10.94 -26.75
CA ASN A 355 11.51 -11.14 -26.64
C ASN A 355 12.17 -10.14 -25.67
N GLU A 356 11.58 -8.95 -25.56
CA GLU A 356 11.96 -7.90 -24.62
C GLU A 356 11.92 -8.40 -23.18
N VAL A 357 10.95 -9.28 -22.84
CA VAL A 357 10.84 -9.85 -21.50
C VAL A 357 12.05 -10.71 -21.15
N LEU A 358 12.65 -11.36 -22.14
CA LEU A 358 13.81 -12.22 -21.99
C LEU A 358 15.10 -11.44 -21.69
N GLY A 359 15.14 -10.15 -22.00
CA GLY A 359 16.26 -9.26 -21.65
C GLY A 359 16.30 -8.88 -20.17
N MET A 360 15.17 -8.96 -19.46
CA MET A 360 15.03 -8.54 -18.06
C MET A 360 15.48 -9.64 -17.08
N THR A 361 16.76 -10.00 -17.13
CA THR A 361 17.36 -11.14 -16.39
C THR A 361 17.32 -11.02 -14.86
N GLY A 362 17.05 -9.83 -14.32
CA GLY A 362 16.81 -9.60 -12.89
C GLY A 362 15.39 -9.95 -12.41
N LEU A 363 14.48 -10.37 -13.30
CA LEU A 363 13.09 -10.64 -12.97
C LEU A 363 12.93 -11.76 -11.93
N GLN A 364 12.06 -11.49 -10.96
CA GLN A 364 11.65 -12.42 -9.91
C GLN A 364 10.16 -12.77 -10.03
N GLU A 365 9.34 -11.87 -10.56
CA GLU A 365 7.91 -12.07 -10.73
C GLU A 365 7.45 -11.59 -12.10
N LEU A 366 6.84 -12.51 -12.85
CA LEU A 366 6.29 -12.28 -14.18
C LEU A 366 4.83 -12.74 -14.21
N ASP A 367 3.93 -11.78 -14.39
CA ASP A 367 2.51 -12.04 -14.56
C ASP A 367 2.08 -11.71 -15.99
N LEU A 368 1.70 -12.75 -16.72
CA LEU A 368 1.19 -12.72 -18.10
C LEU A 368 -0.23 -13.27 -18.17
N SER A 369 -0.95 -13.35 -17.03
CA SER A 369 -2.28 -13.94 -17.00
C SER A 369 -3.30 -13.18 -17.84
N ASN A 370 -4.39 -13.82 -18.24
CA ASN A 370 -5.47 -13.18 -18.99
C ASN A 370 -4.97 -12.43 -20.25
N ASN A 371 -4.22 -13.14 -21.09
CA ASN A 371 -3.73 -12.68 -22.40
C ASN A 371 -4.16 -13.69 -23.48
N GLU A 372 -3.52 -13.68 -24.64
CA GLU A 372 -3.82 -14.55 -25.79
C GLU A 372 -2.63 -15.50 -26.08
N LEU A 373 -1.87 -15.89 -25.06
CA LEU A 373 -0.64 -16.68 -25.23
C LEU A 373 -0.93 -18.13 -25.66
N HIS A 374 -0.24 -18.62 -26.68
CA HIS A 374 -0.39 -20.00 -27.18
C HIS A 374 0.76 -20.96 -26.82
N ASP A 375 1.99 -20.45 -26.72
CA ASP A 375 3.18 -21.23 -26.42
C ASP A 375 4.09 -20.44 -25.45
N VAL A 376 4.88 -21.17 -24.68
CA VAL A 376 5.96 -20.63 -23.85
C VAL A 376 7.30 -20.96 -24.53
N PRO A 377 8.13 -19.98 -24.92
CA PRO A 377 9.37 -20.22 -25.64
C PRO A 377 10.46 -20.85 -24.75
N GLU A 378 11.32 -21.67 -25.33
CA GLU A 378 12.47 -22.29 -24.66
C GLU A 378 13.40 -21.25 -24.01
N GLN A 379 13.47 -20.06 -24.61
CA GLN A 379 14.31 -18.95 -24.17
C GLN A 379 13.81 -18.31 -22.87
N LEU A 380 12.61 -18.63 -22.37
CA LEU A 380 12.17 -18.17 -21.04
C LEU A 380 13.13 -18.64 -19.93
N SER A 381 13.86 -19.74 -20.17
CA SER A 381 14.91 -20.30 -19.30
C SER A 381 16.02 -19.32 -18.90
N VAL A 382 16.21 -18.21 -19.64
CA VAL A 382 17.21 -17.19 -19.27
C VAL A 382 16.85 -16.42 -17.99
N LEU A 383 15.58 -16.44 -17.57
CA LEU A 383 15.09 -15.75 -16.38
C LEU A 383 15.35 -16.55 -15.10
N ILE A 384 16.60 -16.96 -14.86
CA ILE A 384 17.00 -17.88 -13.78
C ILE A 384 16.68 -17.40 -12.35
N ASN A 385 16.37 -16.11 -12.17
CA ASN A 385 15.98 -15.51 -10.89
C ASN A 385 14.46 -15.54 -10.64
N LEU A 386 13.68 -16.07 -11.59
CA LEU A 386 12.23 -16.06 -11.52
C LEU A 386 11.73 -16.96 -10.38
N LYS A 387 10.93 -16.38 -9.49
CA LYS A 387 10.30 -17.04 -8.34
C LYS A 387 8.81 -17.26 -8.54
N ARG A 388 8.16 -16.40 -9.34
CA ARG A 388 6.72 -16.43 -9.59
C ARG A 388 6.45 -16.24 -11.08
N LEU A 389 5.77 -17.23 -11.66
CA LEU A 389 5.32 -17.19 -13.04
C LEU A 389 3.81 -17.42 -13.09
N ASN A 390 3.06 -16.42 -13.55
CA ASN A 390 1.63 -16.54 -13.77
C ASN A 390 1.32 -16.46 -15.27
N LEU A 391 0.78 -17.55 -15.81
CA LEU A 391 0.35 -17.74 -17.18
C LEU A 391 -1.16 -18.07 -17.26
N SER A 392 -1.89 -17.90 -16.15
CA SER A 392 -3.30 -18.32 -16.08
C SER A 392 -4.21 -17.58 -17.06
N GLY A 393 -5.30 -18.21 -17.50
CA GLY A 393 -6.26 -17.58 -18.41
C GLY A 393 -5.67 -17.23 -19.77
N ASN A 394 -4.95 -18.18 -20.38
CA ASN A 394 -4.37 -18.07 -21.72
C ASN A 394 -4.80 -19.31 -22.55
N ALA A 395 -4.17 -19.51 -23.71
CA ALA A 395 -4.37 -20.67 -24.57
C ALA A 395 -3.09 -21.53 -24.70
N VAL A 396 -2.29 -21.59 -23.62
CA VAL A 396 -1.00 -22.29 -23.61
C VAL A 396 -1.20 -23.80 -23.72
N ARG A 397 -0.58 -24.42 -24.73
CA ARG A 397 -0.73 -25.86 -25.01
C ARG A 397 0.32 -26.76 -24.39
N ARG A 398 1.51 -26.21 -24.14
CA ARG A 398 2.65 -26.92 -23.57
C ARG A 398 3.57 -25.95 -22.81
N LEU A 399 4.26 -26.49 -21.81
CA LEU A 399 5.42 -25.86 -21.21
C LEU A 399 6.70 -26.49 -21.80
N PRO A 400 7.73 -25.70 -22.12
CA PRO A 400 9.00 -26.22 -22.64
C PRO A 400 9.77 -26.98 -21.55
N PRO A 401 10.54 -28.04 -21.91
CA PRO A 401 11.46 -28.71 -20.99
C PRO A 401 12.44 -27.76 -20.29
N SER A 402 12.86 -26.67 -20.96
CA SER A 402 13.77 -25.68 -20.38
C SER A 402 13.20 -24.91 -19.19
N ILE A 403 11.90 -25.05 -18.87
CA ILE A 403 11.31 -24.51 -17.63
C ILE A 403 12.07 -24.99 -16.37
N SER A 404 12.71 -26.15 -16.47
CA SER A 404 13.61 -26.73 -15.46
C SER A 404 14.81 -25.86 -15.10
N ALA A 405 15.22 -24.94 -15.96
CA ALA A 405 16.29 -23.98 -15.67
C ALA A 405 15.88 -22.94 -14.61
N LEU A 406 14.57 -22.73 -14.39
CA LEU A 406 14.03 -21.76 -13.44
C LEU A 406 14.06 -22.32 -12.00
N THR A 407 15.22 -22.73 -11.54
CA THR A 407 15.41 -23.46 -10.27
C THR A 407 14.98 -22.70 -9.01
N GLN A 408 14.81 -21.38 -9.09
CA GLN A 408 14.28 -20.54 -8.01
C GLN A 408 12.75 -20.43 -8.00
N LEU A 409 12.05 -21.06 -8.95
CA LEU A 409 10.61 -20.93 -9.10
C LEU A 409 9.89 -21.52 -7.89
N GLU A 410 9.14 -20.68 -7.18
CA GLU A 410 8.36 -21.04 -5.99
C GLU A 410 6.87 -21.20 -6.32
N LEU A 411 6.39 -20.47 -7.32
CA LEU A 411 5.00 -20.51 -7.76
C LEU A 411 4.93 -20.51 -9.28
N ILE A 412 4.19 -21.49 -9.82
CA ILE A 412 3.75 -21.49 -11.21
C ILE A 412 2.22 -21.60 -11.26
N ASP A 413 1.59 -20.68 -11.97
CA ASP A 413 0.14 -20.70 -12.21
C ASP A 413 -0.11 -20.81 -13.72
N VAL A 414 -0.68 -21.93 -14.13
CA VAL A 414 -1.08 -22.24 -15.51
C VAL A 414 -2.55 -22.59 -15.59
N LYS A 415 -3.35 -22.16 -14.59
CA LYS A 415 -4.79 -22.36 -14.54
C LYS A 415 -5.48 -21.83 -15.80
N HIS A 416 -6.58 -22.47 -16.24
CA HIS A 416 -7.34 -22.03 -17.42
C HIS A 416 -6.45 -21.87 -18.66
N ASN A 417 -5.92 -22.99 -19.14
CA ASN A 417 -5.12 -23.09 -20.36
C ASN A 417 -5.52 -24.35 -21.16
N GLU A 418 -4.76 -24.65 -22.21
CA GLU A 418 -4.95 -25.82 -23.08
C GLU A 418 -3.87 -26.89 -22.85
N LEU A 419 -3.25 -26.95 -21.67
CA LEU A 419 -2.13 -27.86 -21.41
C LEU A 419 -2.58 -29.31 -21.50
N SER A 420 -1.97 -30.06 -22.43
CA SER A 420 -2.22 -31.49 -22.59
C SER A 420 -1.30 -32.36 -21.75
N LYS A 421 -0.08 -31.87 -21.46
CA LYS A 421 0.93 -32.54 -20.64
C LYS A 421 1.80 -31.52 -19.91
N LEU A 422 2.41 -31.95 -18.80
CA LEU A 422 3.54 -31.27 -18.18
C LEU A 422 4.86 -31.93 -18.64
N PRO A 423 5.95 -31.18 -18.84
CA PRO A 423 7.26 -31.75 -19.13
C PRO A 423 7.79 -32.55 -17.93
N ASP A 424 8.48 -33.66 -18.16
CA ASP A 424 9.04 -34.49 -17.09
C ASP A 424 10.07 -33.69 -16.25
N GLU A 425 10.78 -32.77 -16.89
CA GLU A 425 11.80 -31.92 -16.28
C GLU A 425 11.24 -30.94 -15.23
N ILE A 426 9.93 -30.71 -15.15
CA ILE A 426 9.32 -29.86 -14.11
C ILE A 426 9.60 -30.39 -12.69
N ALA A 427 9.87 -31.69 -12.57
CA ALA A 427 10.20 -32.38 -11.33
C ALA A 427 11.53 -31.94 -10.69
N VAL A 428 12.40 -31.21 -11.42
CA VAL A 428 13.67 -30.72 -10.86
C VAL A 428 13.52 -29.38 -10.13
N LEU A 429 12.34 -28.75 -10.20
CA LEU A 429 12.06 -27.46 -9.57
C LEU A 429 11.83 -27.64 -8.06
N THR A 430 12.87 -27.99 -7.32
CA THR A 430 12.79 -28.29 -5.89
C THR A 430 12.40 -27.08 -5.03
N SER A 431 12.49 -25.85 -5.55
CA SER A 431 12.01 -24.66 -4.85
C SER A 431 10.48 -24.48 -4.91
N LEU A 432 9.79 -25.26 -5.74
CA LEU A 432 8.38 -25.06 -6.07
C LEU A 432 7.47 -25.40 -4.89
N LYS A 433 6.66 -24.43 -4.48
CA LYS A 433 5.73 -24.53 -3.34
C LYS A 433 4.28 -24.62 -3.78
N LYS A 434 3.94 -23.97 -4.89
CA LYS A 434 2.58 -23.94 -5.45
C LYS A 434 2.59 -24.12 -6.96
N MET A 435 1.75 -25.02 -7.43
CA MET A 435 1.44 -25.25 -8.83
C MET A 435 -0.08 -25.30 -8.99
N ASP A 436 -0.65 -24.37 -9.77
CA ASP A 436 -2.06 -24.44 -10.16
C ASP A 436 -2.13 -24.83 -11.64
N CYS A 437 -2.60 -26.05 -11.90
CA CYS A 437 -2.84 -26.58 -13.24
C CYS A 437 -4.33 -26.84 -13.50
N SER A 438 -5.22 -26.26 -12.67
CA SER A 438 -6.65 -26.48 -12.81
C SER A 438 -7.19 -25.96 -14.15
N HIS A 439 -8.30 -26.52 -14.63
CA HIS A 439 -8.91 -26.15 -15.91
C HIS A 439 -7.93 -26.23 -17.09
N ASN A 440 -7.43 -27.44 -17.34
CA ASN A 440 -6.55 -27.77 -18.46
C ASN A 440 -7.00 -29.10 -19.10
N MET A 441 -6.19 -29.63 -20.02
CA MET A 441 -6.44 -30.89 -20.74
C MET A 441 -5.48 -32.01 -20.30
N LEU A 442 -4.96 -31.95 -19.07
CA LEU A 442 -3.99 -32.94 -18.58
C LEU A 442 -4.65 -34.31 -18.39
N THR A 443 -4.08 -35.33 -19.03
CA THR A 443 -4.51 -36.74 -18.84
C THR A 443 -3.58 -37.51 -17.92
N GLU A 444 -2.31 -37.13 -17.86
CA GLU A 444 -1.29 -37.74 -17.00
C GLU A 444 -0.38 -36.68 -16.38
N LEU A 445 0.13 -36.98 -15.19
CA LEU A 445 1.23 -36.25 -14.57
C LEU A 445 2.55 -37.01 -14.78
N PRO A 446 3.69 -36.29 -14.91
CA PRO A 446 4.99 -36.93 -15.01
C PRO A 446 5.31 -37.67 -13.71
N TRP A 447 5.83 -38.89 -13.82
CA TRP A 447 6.11 -39.75 -12.67
C TRP A 447 7.09 -39.11 -11.69
N ASP A 448 8.07 -38.38 -12.21
CA ASP A 448 9.09 -37.69 -11.41
C ASP A 448 8.54 -36.51 -10.61
N LEU A 449 7.31 -36.05 -10.86
CA LEU A 449 6.69 -35.00 -10.04
C LEU A 449 6.59 -35.42 -8.57
N GLY A 450 6.54 -36.73 -8.28
CA GLY A 450 6.63 -37.26 -6.92
C GLY A 450 7.90 -36.86 -6.16
N ASN A 451 8.98 -36.49 -6.85
CA ASN A 451 10.22 -36.01 -6.23
C ASN A 451 10.06 -34.65 -5.54
N LEU A 452 8.94 -33.96 -5.76
CA LEU A 452 8.61 -32.69 -5.11
C LEU A 452 7.79 -32.86 -3.82
N GLU A 453 7.69 -34.08 -3.27
CA GLU A 453 6.86 -34.38 -2.08
C GLU A 453 7.18 -33.55 -0.84
N ASP A 454 8.43 -33.11 -0.68
CA ASP A 454 8.88 -32.30 0.46
C ASP A 454 8.63 -30.79 0.28
N THR A 455 8.46 -30.33 -0.95
CA THR A 455 8.53 -28.90 -1.30
C THR A 455 7.21 -28.37 -1.85
N LEU A 456 6.51 -29.14 -2.70
CA LEU A 456 5.26 -28.76 -3.34
C LEU A 456 4.07 -28.94 -2.37
N LYS A 457 3.64 -27.83 -1.78
CA LYS A 457 2.55 -27.79 -0.78
C LYS A 457 1.17 -27.76 -1.41
N THR A 458 1.05 -27.13 -2.57
CA THR A 458 -0.24 -26.95 -3.26
C THR A 458 -0.09 -27.36 -4.72
N LEU A 459 -0.80 -28.41 -5.11
CA LEU A 459 -0.98 -28.84 -6.50
C LEU A 459 -2.48 -28.90 -6.79
N ASP A 460 -2.98 -27.94 -7.57
CA ASP A 460 -4.37 -27.94 -8.01
C ASP A 460 -4.48 -28.57 -9.41
N LEU A 461 -5.30 -29.62 -9.52
CA LEU A 461 -5.52 -30.42 -10.73
C LEU A 461 -7.00 -30.45 -11.11
N GLN A 462 -7.85 -29.67 -10.43
CA GLN A 462 -9.28 -29.70 -10.68
C GLN A 462 -9.60 -29.39 -12.14
N TYR A 463 -10.70 -29.96 -12.65
CA TYR A 463 -11.13 -29.73 -14.03
C TYR A 463 -10.08 -30.09 -15.09
N ASN A 464 -9.39 -31.22 -14.89
CA ASN A 464 -8.60 -31.91 -15.90
C ASN A 464 -9.12 -33.35 -16.11
N PRO A 465 -9.02 -33.91 -17.33
CA PRO A 465 -9.35 -35.31 -17.62
C PRO A 465 -8.24 -36.28 -17.15
N ILE A 466 -7.75 -36.11 -15.92
CA ILE A 466 -6.64 -36.93 -15.39
C ILE A 466 -7.05 -38.39 -15.20
N VAL A 467 -6.25 -39.26 -15.78
CA VAL A 467 -6.26 -40.71 -15.60
C VAL A 467 -5.13 -41.14 -14.67
N ILE A 468 -3.96 -40.49 -14.76
CA ILE A 468 -2.76 -40.79 -13.98
C ILE A 468 -2.32 -39.52 -13.22
N PRO A 469 -2.43 -39.46 -11.89
CA PRO A 469 -2.90 -40.50 -10.97
C PRO A 469 -4.43 -40.71 -10.99
N PRO A 470 -4.94 -41.87 -10.54
CA PRO A 470 -6.39 -42.12 -10.48
C PRO A 470 -7.14 -41.06 -9.66
N ARG A 471 -8.37 -40.75 -10.06
CA ARG A 471 -9.17 -39.69 -9.43
C ARG A 471 -9.29 -39.77 -7.90
N PRO A 472 -9.50 -40.95 -7.27
CA PRO A 472 -9.54 -41.04 -5.81
C PRO A 472 -8.24 -40.64 -5.10
N VAL A 473 -7.10 -40.63 -5.80
CA VAL A 473 -5.83 -40.12 -5.29
C VAL A 473 -5.80 -38.59 -5.41
N VAL A 474 -6.21 -38.06 -6.57
CA VAL A 474 -6.33 -36.61 -6.81
C VAL A 474 -7.22 -35.94 -5.77
N ASP A 475 -8.37 -36.54 -5.47
CA ASP A 475 -9.36 -35.96 -4.55
C ASP A 475 -8.87 -35.94 -3.08
N LYS A 476 -7.81 -36.69 -2.74
CA LYS A 476 -7.15 -36.65 -1.42
C LYS A 476 -6.14 -35.51 -1.28
N GLY A 477 -5.88 -34.75 -2.35
CA GLY A 477 -5.03 -33.56 -2.35
C GLY A 477 -3.56 -33.82 -2.65
N THR A 478 -2.78 -32.72 -2.60
CA THR A 478 -1.38 -32.64 -3.07
C THR A 478 -0.51 -33.80 -2.59
N GLN A 479 -0.42 -34.04 -1.28
CA GLN A 479 0.51 -35.04 -0.74
C GLN A 479 0.18 -36.46 -1.19
N ALA A 480 -1.12 -36.80 -1.29
CA ALA A 480 -1.54 -38.11 -1.74
C ALA A 480 -1.12 -38.37 -3.20
N VAL A 481 -1.24 -37.34 -4.06
CA VAL A 481 -0.78 -37.38 -5.45
C VAL A 481 0.72 -37.60 -5.53
N LEU A 482 1.51 -36.79 -4.82
CA LEU A 482 2.98 -36.85 -4.88
C LEU A 482 3.51 -38.20 -4.37
N ASN A 483 3.03 -38.66 -3.21
CA ASN A 483 3.43 -39.95 -2.65
C ASN A 483 3.03 -41.12 -3.56
N TRP A 484 1.88 -41.04 -4.23
CA TRP A 484 1.44 -42.06 -5.19
C TRP A 484 2.34 -42.10 -6.42
N LEU A 485 2.70 -40.94 -6.99
CA LEU A 485 3.62 -40.86 -8.12
C LEU A 485 4.99 -41.43 -7.75
N ALA A 486 5.55 -41.01 -6.61
CA ALA A 486 6.84 -41.49 -6.11
C ALA A 486 6.85 -43.02 -5.92
N LYS A 487 5.81 -43.58 -5.30
CA LYS A 487 5.70 -45.03 -5.06
C LYS A 487 5.59 -45.86 -6.36
N ASN A 488 4.93 -45.33 -7.38
CA ASN A 488 4.64 -46.07 -8.62
C ASN A 488 5.59 -45.74 -9.79
N ALA A 489 6.52 -44.80 -9.61
CA ALA A 489 7.37 -44.27 -10.68
C ALA A 489 8.14 -45.36 -11.46
N ALA A 490 8.75 -46.33 -10.78
CA ALA A 490 9.53 -47.39 -11.44
C ALA A 490 8.68 -48.26 -12.38
N GLN A 491 7.49 -48.68 -11.91
CA GLN A 491 6.56 -49.50 -12.70
C GLN A 491 5.92 -48.69 -13.83
N GLY A 492 5.48 -47.46 -13.52
CA GLY A 492 4.87 -46.54 -14.48
C GLY A 492 5.79 -46.19 -15.65
N LYS A 493 7.06 -45.88 -15.37
CA LYS A 493 8.07 -45.61 -16.42
C LYS A 493 8.34 -46.83 -17.28
N ALA A 494 8.45 -48.02 -16.67
CA ALA A 494 8.67 -49.27 -17.42
C ALA A 494 7.48 -49.65 -18.32
N ALA A 495 6.24 -49.37 -17.88
CA ALA A 495 5.04 -49.61 -18.68
C ALA A 495 4.92 -48.64 -19.86
N LYS A 496 5.24 -47.34 -19.65
CA LYS A 496 5.25 -46.30 -20.71
C LYS A 496 6.24 -46.63 -21.82
N GLN A 497 7.43 -47.16 -21.49
CA GLN A 497 8.42 -47.62 -22.47
C GLN A 497 7.97 -48.84 -23.30
N LYS A 498 7.02 -49.64 -22.79
CA LYS A 498 6.48 -50.83 -23.45
C LYS A 498 5.17 -50.56 -24.22
N GLY A 499 4.71 -49.31 -24.30
CA GLY A 499 3.48 -48.93 -24.99
C GLY A 499 2.17 -49.34 -24.30
N GLY A 500 2.22 -49.74 -23.02
CA GLY A 500 1.04 -50.20 -22.26
C GLY A 500 0.45 -49.10 -21.37
N LEU A 501 -0.86 -48.84 -21.52
CA LEU A 501 -1.64 -47.87 -20.74
C LEU A 501 -2.20 -48.41 -19.41
N ASN A 502 -1.78 -49.59 -18.95
CA ASN A 502 -2.31 -50.20 -17.72
C ASN A 502 -1.25 -50.28 -16.62
N VAL A 503 -1.29 -49.33 -15.68
CA VAL A 503 -0.69 -49.40 -14.33
C VAL A 503 -1.72 -48.92 -13.32
#